data_AF-I0ZB00-F1
#
_entry.id   AF-I0ZB00-F1
#
_cell.length_a   1.000
_cell.length_b   1.000
_cell.length_c   1.000
_cell.angle_alpha   90.00
_cell.angle_beta   90.00
_cell.angle_gamma   90.00
#
_symmetry.space_group_name_H-M   'P 1'
#
loop_
_entity.id
_entity.type
_entity.pdbx_description
1 polymer ?
#
loop_
_entity_poly.entity_id
_entity_poly.type
_entity_poly.pdbx_seq_one_letter_code
_entity_poly.pdbx_strand_id
1 'polypeptide(L)'
;EDNRKPKHSRDANRPAKGAKEQRDASTVRRLKMYSKTAKRDKKGKILHQEFQSKVLPQTRIQPDRRWFGNTRVIGQKQLEQFRDEMSAKVNDSYTVLLREKKLPLALLEDPEAAAKTGRKAARASLTAAHPFATTFGAKQTRKRPKLAAETYGDLVGSAAQTSAKYDEKVEGEAEGEFEGTRIAAREKLFDKGQSKRIWGELYKVIDSSDVVVLDARDPLGTRCTYLEQHLKKNARHKHMLLLLNKCDLVPAWVTKRWLKHLSADFPTLAFHASITNPFGKGSLLSLLRQLSRLRSDKKFISVGFVGYPNVGKSSVINTLRTKKVCKVAPVPGETKVWQYITLMKRIFLIDCPGVVYNKTDDSETDAVLKGVVRVENLADATEHIKAVIDRIKPEYLRRAYKVRTWTDAEDFLTKLAQASGKLMRGGEPDLNTAAKMVLYDWQRGKIPFFRLPPD
;
A
#
# COMPACT_ATOMS: atom_id res chain seq x y z
N GLU A 1 -34.67 32.51 -15.87
CA GLU A 1 -34.00 33.26 -14.79
C GLU A 1 -35.07 33.99 -14.00
N ASP A 2 -35.15 33.74 -12.69
CA ASP A 2 -36.24 34.21 -11.83
C ASP A 2 -35.84 35.58 -11.26
N ASN A 3 -36.31 36.67 -11.88
CA ASN A 3 -35.94 38.07 -11.60
C ASN A 3 -36.63 38.62 -10.32
N ARG A 4 -36.69 37.78 -9.29
CA ARG A 4 -37.40 38.06 -8.03
C ARG A 4 -36.51 38.80 -7.04
N LYS A 5 -37.11 39.72 -6.27
CA LYS A 5 -36.45 40.38 -5.13
C LYS A 5 -35.97 39.32 -4.12
N PRO A 6 -34.73 39.43 -3.61
CA PRO A 6 -34.16 38.45 -2.70
C PRO A 6 -34.93 38.42 -1.37
N LYS A 7 -35.44 37.24 -0.98
CA LYS A 7 -36.33 37.12 0.20
C LYS A 7 -35.59 36.87 1.53
N HIS A 8 -34.34 36.40 1.50
CA HIS A 8 -33.58 36.03 2.70
C HIS A 8 -32.05 36.12 2.47
N SER A 9 -31.27 36.07 3.55
CA SER A 9 -29.79 36.14 3.52
C SER A 9 -29.10 35.02 2.73
N ARG A 10 -29.78 33.90 2.47
CA ARG A 10 -29.28 32.78 1.65
C ARG A 10 -29.75 32.85 0.19
N ASP A 11 -30.23 34.00 -0.29
CA ASP A 11 -30.71 34.11 -1.68
C ASP A 11 -29.53 34.30 -2.64
N ALA A 12 -29.50 33.51 -3.71
CA ALA A 12 -28.42 33.57 -4.69
C ALA A 12 -28.56 34.78 -5.63
N ASN A 13 -29.74 35.41 -5.67
CA ASN A 13 -30.05 36.58 -6.48
C ASN A 13 -29.89 37.90 -5.70
N ARG A 14 -29.34 37.86 -4.48
CA ARG A 14 -29.10 39.07 -3.68
C ARG A 14 -27.89 39.84 -4.25
N PRO A 15 -28.00 41.16 -4.51
CA PRO A 15 -26.87 41.96 -4.93
C PRO A 15 -25.85 42.08 -3.79
N ALA A 16 -24.58 41.82 -4.08
CA ALA A 16 -23.47 41.92 -3.13
C ALA A 16 -23.09 43.40 -2.89
N LYS A 17 -24.01 44.23 -2.41
CA LYS A 17 -23.70 45.62 -2.05
C LYS A 17 -23.20 45.69 -0.60
N GLY A 18 -21.89 45.87 -0.44
CA GLY A 18 -21.28 46.60 0.68
C GLY A 18 -21.06 45.89 2.02
N ALA A 19 -21.46 44.64 2.23
CA ALA A 19 -21.26 43.96 3.52
C ALA A 19 -20.07 42.99 3.47
N LYS A 20 -18.98 43.32 4.19
CA LYS A 20 -17.75 42.51 4.30
C LYS A 20 -17.96 41.07 4.81
N GLU A 21 -19.14 40.73 5.32
CA GLU A 21 -19.48 39.42 5.91
C GLU A 21 -20.43 38.55 5.07
N GLN A 22 -20.87 39.00 3.89
CA GLN A 22 -21.86 38.28 3.10
C GLN A 22 -21.23 37.26 2.15
N ARG A 23 -21.90 36.12 1.96
CA ARG A 23 -21.46 35.04 1.06
C ARG A 23 -21.81 35.37 -0.39
N ASP A 24 -20.87 35.16 -1.31
CA ASP A 24 -21.10 35.30 -2.75
C ASP A 24 -22.22 34.39 -3.27
N ALA A 25 -22.88 34.80 -4.37
CA ALA A 25 -23.92 34.03 -5.04
C ALA A 25 -23.46 32.60 -5.40
N SER A 26 -22.21 32.43 -5.83
CA SER A 26 -21.61 31.11 -6.14
C SER A 26 -21.50 30.23 -4.88
N THR A 27 -21.07 30.81 -3.76
CA THR A 27 -20.99 30.14 -2.46
C THR A 27 -22.38 29.76 -1.96
N VAL A 28 -23.36 30.63 -2.11
CA VAL A 28 -24.77 30.37 -1.75
C VAL A 28 -25.33 29.21 -2.58
N ARG A 29 -25.11 29.18 -3.90
CA ARG A 29 -25.55 28.08 -4.77
C ARG A 29 -24.90 26.74 -4.37
N ARG A 30 -23.59 26.75 -4.08
CA ARG A 30 -22.86 25.55 -3.61
C ARG A 30 -23.41 25.04 -2.28
N LEU A 31 -23.64 25.92 -1.30
CA LEU A 31 -24.17 25.51 0.00
C LEU A 31 -25.60 24.99 -0.09
N LYS A 32 -26.42 25.56 -0.99
CA LYS A 32 -27.78 25.06 -1.25
C LYS A 32 -27.75 23.61 -1.75
N MET A 33 -26.74 23.19 -2.51
CA MET A 33 -26.62 21.82 -3.02
C MET A 33 -26.79 20.76 -1.92
N TYR A 34 -26.21 20.95 -0.74
CA TYR A 34 -26.27 19.98 0.37
C TYR A 34 -27.67 19.83 1.00
N SER A 35 -28.56 20.82 0.79
CA SER A 35 -29.88 20.86 1.41
C SER A 35 -31.02 20.77 0.41
N LYS A 36 -30.74 20.39 -0.85
CA LYS A 36 -31.77 20.26 -1.88
C LYS A 36 -32.52 18.94 -1.73
N THR A 37 -33.84 19.05 -1.74
CA THR A 37 -34.77 17.91 -1.71
C THR A 37 -35.79 18.04 -2.83
N ALA A 38 -36.50 16.95 -3.12
CA ALA A 38 -37.57 16.97 -4.10
C ALA A 38 -38.69 17.92 -3.65
N LYS A 39 -39.06 18.86 -4.51
CA LYS A 39 -40.19 19.78 -4.26
C LYS A 39 -41.48 19.05 -4.58
N ARG A 40 -42.46 19.10 -3.67
CA ARG A 40 -43.76 18.44 -3.83
C ARG A 40 -44.90 19.45 -3.69
N ASP A 41 -46.04 19.13 -4.28
CA ASP A 41 -47.29 19.85 -4.02
C ASP A 41 -47.95 19.38 -2.70
N LYS A 42 -49.08 19.99 -2.33
CA LYS A 42 -49.85 19.60 -1.14
C LYS A 42 -50.40 18.17 -1.20
N LYS A 43 -50.55 17.60 -2.41
CA LYS A 43 -51.02 16.23 -2.65
C LYS A 43 -49.87 15.21 -2.67
N GLY A 44 -48.62 15.64 -2.45
CA GLY A 44 -47.44 14.79 -2.42
C GLY A 44 -46.79 14.51 -3.78
N LYS A 45 -47.30 15.08 -4.88
CA LYS A 45 -46.75 14.93 -6.24
C LYS A 45 -45.45 15.72 -6.38
N ILE A 46 -44.40 15.07 -6.88
CA ILE A 46 -43.10 15.69 -7.11
C ILE A 46 -43.21 16.68 -8.28
N LEU A 47 -42.95 17.96 -7.99
CA LEU A 47 -42.89 19.05 -8.95
C LEU A 47 -41.50 19.16 -9.60
N HIS A 48 -40.44 19.01 -8.79
CA HIS A 48 -39.08 19.15 -9.28
C HIS A 48 -38.07 18.41 -8.40
N GLN A 49 -37.13 17.70 -9.04
CA GLN A 49 -35.98 17.07 -8.41
C GLN A 49 -34.78 17.16 -9.34
N GLU A 50 -33.65 17.64 -8.83
CA GLU A 50 -32.43 17.79 -9.63
C GLU A 50 -31.85 16.42 -10.02
N PHE A 51 -31.36 16.32 -11.26
CA PHE A 51 -30.73 15.11 -11.83
C PHE A 51 -31.59 13.83 -11.83
N GLN A 52 -32.91 13.96 -11.65
CA GLN A 52 -33.87 12.85 -11.60
C GLN A 52 -35.05 13.11 -12.55
N SER A 53 -34.78 13.69 -13.72
CA SER A 53 -35.78 13.91 -14.75
C SER A 53 -36.20 12.58 -15.38
N LYS A 54 -37.50 12.29 -15.40
CA LYS A 54 -38.06 11.11 -16.09
C LYS A 54 -38.23 11.31 -17.60
N VAL A 55 -38.05 12.54 -18.08
CA VAL A 55 -38.16 12.87 -19.50
C VAL A 55 -36.98 12.25 -20.23
N LEU A 56 -37.26 11.39 -21.21
CA LEU A 56 -36.24 10.79 -22.06
C LEU A 56 -35.71 11.85 -23.03
N PRO A 57 -34.38 12.04 -23.14
CA PRO A 57 -33.81 12.95 -24.12
C PRO A 57 -33.90 12.34 -25.53
N GLN A 58 -33.87 13.18 -26.55
CA GLN A 58 -33.67 12.74 -27.92
C GLN A 58 -32.22 12.30 -28.10
N THR A 59 -31.99 11.03 -28.47
CA THR A 59 -30.66 10.41 -28.56
C THR A 59 -30.10 10.35 -29.98
N ARG A 60 -30.71 11.06 -30.95
CA ARG A 60 -30.27 11.04 -32.35
C ARG A 60 -28.90 11.72 -32.49
N ILE A 61 -27.95 11.01 -33.09
CA ILE A 61 -26.63 11.55 -33.47
C ILE A 61 -26.75 12.11 -34.88
N GLN A 62 -26.39 13.38 -35.07
CA GLN A 62 -26.38 14.00 -36.38
C GLN A 62 -25.25 13.41 -37.24
N PRO A 63 -25.53 13.04 -38.52
CA PRO A 63 -24.48 12.64 -39.44
C PRO A 63 -23.55 13.85 -39.70
N ASP A 64 -22.25 13.66 -39.52
CA ASP A 64 -21.22 14.66 -39.76
C ASP A 64 -20.00 13.98 -40.41
N ARG A 65 -19.41 14.61 -41.43
CA ARG A 65 -18.20 14.10 -42.09
C ARG A 65 -17.00 14.09 -41.13
N ARG A 66 -17.02 14.94 -40.10
CA ARG A 66 -15.96 15.05 -39.09
C ARG A 66 -15.76 13.77 -38.28
N TRP A 67 -16.77 12.90 -38.17
CA TRP A 67 -16.65 11.62 -37.46
C TRP A 67 -15.61 10.69 -38.09
N PHE A 68 -15.41 10.80 -39.41
CA PHE A 68 -14.57 9.89 -40.19
C PHE A 68 -13.16 10.44 -40.45
N GLY A 69 -12.88 11.66 -39.99
CA GLY A 69 -11.55 12.27 -40.08
C GLY A 69 -10.64 11.84 -38.94
N ASN A 70 -9.32 11.81 -39.19
CA ASN A 70 -8.33 11.55 -38.16
C ASN A 70 -8.38 12.65 -37.09
N THR A 71 -8.69 12.28 -35.85
CA THR A 71 -8.82 13.24 -34.73
C THR A 71 -7.50 13.57 -34.04
N ARG A 72 -6.51 12.65 -34.10
CA ARG A 72 -5.16 12.82 -33.55
C ARG A 72 -4.15 12.19 -34.50
N VAL A 73 -3.17 12.96 -34.94
CA VAL A 73 -2.07 12.52 -35.81
C VAL A 73 -0.76 12.98 -35.17
N ILE A 74 0.27 12.15 -35.21
CA ILE A 74 1.62 12.46 -34.74
C ILE A 74 2.62 12.12 -35.84
N GLY A 75 3.56 13.01 -36.13
CA GLY A 75 4.61 12.75 -37.10
C GLY A 75 5.69 11.82 -36.53
N GLN A 76 6.32 11.01 -37.39
CA GLN A 76 7.33 10.03 -36.98
C GLN A 76 8.50 10.66 -36.20
N LYS A 77 9.06 11.78 -36.67
CA LYS A 77 10.15 12.50 -35.99
C LYS A 77 9.75 13.00 -34.60
N GLN A 78 8.50 13.48 -34.45
CA GLN A 78 7.98 13.95 -33.17
C GLN A 78 7.74 12.79 -32.21
N LEU A 79 7.36 11.63 -32.73
CA LEU A 79 7.19 10.41 -31.93
C LEU A 79 8.52 9.91 -31.37
N GLU A 80 9.58 9.89 -32.19
CA GLU A 80 10.94 9.53 -31.76
C GLU A 80 11.45 10.48 -30.67
N GLN A 81 11.38 11.79 -30.92
CA GLN A 81 11.72 12.81 -29.92
C GLN A 81 10.92 12.64 -28.62
N PHE A 82 9.62 12.37 -28.71
CA PHE A 82 8.77 12.12 -27.56
C PHE A 82 9.20 10.87 -26.77
N ARG A 83 9.57 9.78 -27.46
CA ARG A 83 10.05 8.55 -26.83
C ARG A 83 11.36 8.77 -26.10
N ASP A 84 12.30 9.48 -26.71
CA ASP A 84 13.60 9.77 -26.11
C ASP A 84 13.47 10.65 -24.86
N GLU A 85 12.70 11.74 -24.94
CA GLU A 85 12.51 12.64 -23.80
C GLU A 85 11.75 12.00 -22.64
N MET A 86 10.73 11.20 -22.94
CA MET A 86 9.85 10.61 -21.93
C MET A 86 10.41 9.33 -21.33
N SER A 87 11.20 8.54 -22.07
CA SER A 87 11.85 7.35 -21.51
C SER A 87 12.83 7.70 -20.39
N ALA A 88 13.54 8.82 -20.52
CA ALA A 88 14.43 9.34 -19.48
C ALA A 88 13.65 9.85 -18.26
N LYS A 89 12.54 10.58 -18.47
CA LYS A 89 11.78 11.24 -17.40
C LYS A 89 10.80 10.32 -16.68
N VAL A 90 10.16 9.38 -17.37
CA VAL A 90 9.15 8.47 -16.75
C VAL A 90 9.79 7.52 -15.74
N ASN A 91 11.06 7.17 -15.94
CA ASN A 91 11.79 6.29 -15.03
C ASN A 91 12.42 7.02 -13.83
N ASP A 92 12.51 8.35 -13.89
CA ASP A 92 13.03 9.15 -12.77
C ASP A 92 11.93 9.45 -11.74
N SER A 93 12.08 8.85 -10.56
CA SER A 93 11.15 8.98 -9.44
C SER A 93 11.06 10.39 -8.83
N TYR A 94 12.01 11.29 -9.13
CA TYR A 94 11.98 12.67 -8.66
C TYR A 94 11.26 13.62 -9.63
N THR A 95 11.15 13.24 -10.90
CA THR A 95 10.44 14.07 -11.87
C THR A 95 8.95 13.77 -11.86
N VAL A 96 8.15 14.82 -12.03
CA VAL A 96 6.70 14.75 -11.89
C VAL A 96 6.02 15.20 -13.18
N LEU A 97 5.28 14.30 -13.82
CA LEU A 97 4.42 14.61 -14.94
C LEU A 97 3.10 15.22 -14.47
N LEU A 98 2.86 16.48 -14.81
CA LEU A 98 1.67 17.22 -14.34
C LEU A 98 0.42 16.93 -15.17
N ARG A 99 0.55 16.67 -16.49
CA ARG A 99 -0.57 16.59 -17.44
C ARG A 99 -0.61 15.28 -18.23
N GLU A 100 -0.49 14.16 -17.53
CA GLU A 100 -0.45 12.84 -18.17
C GLU A 100 -1.67 12.52 -19.04
N LYS A 101 -2.88 12.94 -18.64
CA LYS A 101 -4.12 12.63 -19.37
C LYS A 101 -4.17 13.19 -20.81
N LYS A 102 -3.33 14.19 -21.12
CA LYS A 102 -3.25 14.77 -22.46
C LYS A 102 -2.14 14.14 -23.30
N LEU A 103 -1.19 13.44 -22.69
CA LEU A 103 -0.03 12.87 -23.36
C LEU A 103 -0.33 11.43 -23.83
N PRO A 104 0.12 11.04 -25.03
CA PRO A 104 -0.09 9.70 -25.56
C PRO A 104 0.91 8.70 -24.97
N LEU A 105 0.84 8.44 -23.66
CA LEU A 105 1.79 7.58 -22.93
C LEU A 105 1.80 6.12 -23.42
N ALA A 106 0.73 5.65 -24.06
CA ALA A 106 0.69 4.32 -24.67
C ALA A 106 1.73 4.14 -25.79
N LEU A 107 2.19 5.23 -26.42
CA LEU A 107 3.18 5.18 -27.49
C LEU A 107 4.62 4.99 -27.00
N LEU A 108 4.85 5.02 -25.68
CA LEU A 108 6.14 4.76 -25.06
C LEU A 108 6.48 3.26 -24.99
N GLU A 109 5.47 2.40 -24.96
CA GLU A 109 5.67 0.96 -24.89
C GLU A 109 5.90 0.45 -26.31
N ASP A 110 7.16 0.12 -26.64
CA ASP A 110 7.46 -0.49 -27.93
C ASP A 110 7.05 -1.98 -27.87
N PRO A 111 6.08 -2.43 -28.67
CA PRO A 111 5.59 -3.80 -28.60
C PRO A 111 6.69 -4.83 -28.90
N GLU A 112 7.67 -4.47 -29.73
CA GLU A 112 8.84 -5.31 -30.03
C GLU A 112 9.83 -5.39 -28.86
N ALA A 113 10.06 -4.28 -28.14
CA ALA A 113 10.93 -4.27 -26.97
C ALA A 113 10.30 -5.02 -25.78
N ALA A 114 8.98 -4.90 -25.60
CA ALA A 114 8.22 -5.65 -24.61
C ALA A 114 8.23 -7.17 -24.90
N ALA A 115 8.16 -7.56 -26.18
CA ALA A 115 8.31 -8.95 -26.62
C ALA A 115 9.72 -9.51 -26.38
N LYS A 116 10.76 -8.66 -26.37
CA LYS A 116 12.16 -9.05 -26.06
C LYS A 116 12.46 -9.13 -24.55
N THR A 117 11.92 -8.21 -23.74
CA THR A 117 12.18 -8.18 -22.28
C THR A 117 11.28 -9.11 -21.47
N GLY A 118 10.10 -9.47 -21.98
CA GLY A 118 9.16 -10.37 -21.31
C GLY A 118 9.50 -11.85 -21.42
N ARG A 119 10.70 -12.30 -21.04
CA ARG A 119 11.12 -13.72 -20.82
C ARG A 119 10.74 -14.78 -21.88
N LYS A 120 10.20 -14.40 -23.03
CA LYS A 120 9.89 -15.19 -24.21
C LYS A 120 9.80 -14.19 -25.36
N ALA A 121 10.86 -14.07 -26.17
CA ALA A 121 10.65 -13.80 -27.60
C ALA A 121 9.45 -14.66 -28.01
N ALA A 122 8.34 -14.04 -28.42
CA ALA A 122 7.02 -14.66 -28.51
C ALA A 122 7.18 -16.08 -29.03
N ARG A 123 7.17 -17.07 -28.11
CA ARG A 123 7.39 -18.47 -28.49
C ARG A 123 6.34 -18.73 -29.55
N ALA A 124 6.76 -19.16 -30.74
CA ALA A 124 5.85 -19.38 -31.86
C ALA A 124 4.62 -20.11 -31.34
N SER A 125 3.42 -19.61 -31.67
CA SER A 125 2.18 -20.11 -31.11
C SER A 125 1.99 -21.58 -31.51
N LEU A 126 2.44 -22.50 -30.65
CA LEU A 126 2.40 -23.93 -30.90
C LEU A 126 0.98 -24.43 -31.06
N THR A 127 0.01 -23.80 -30.40
CA THR A 127 -1.42 -24.09 -30.53
C THR A 127 -2.00 -23.66 -31.86
N ALA A 128 -1.45 -22.61 -32.49
CA ALA A 128 -1.84 -22.22 -33.85
C ALA A 128 -1.29 -23.20 -34.90
N ALA A 129 -0.06 -23.69 -34.71
CA ALA A 129 0.55 -24.66 -35.62
C ALA A 129 0.03 -26.10 -35.40
N HIS A 130 -0.23 -26.48 -34.15
CA HIS A 130 -0.61 -27.83 -33.74
C HIS A 130 -1.78 -27.77 -32.75
N PRO A 131 -3.03 -27.76 -33.24
CA PRO A 131 -4.22 -27.85 -32.39
C PRO A 131 -4.24 -29.13 -31.55
N PHE A 132 -4.88 -29.09 -30.38
CA PHE A 132 -4.93 -30.25 -29.47
C PHE A 132 -5.61 -31.47 -30.10
N ALA A 133 -6.69 -31.25 -30.87
CA ALA A 133 -7.44 -32.32 -31.53
C ALA A 133 -6.62 -33.11 -32.57
N THR A 134 -5.60 -32.49 -33.15
CA THR A 134 -4.69 -33.12 -34.13
C THR A 134 -3.39 -33.59 -33.51
N THR A 135 -3.07 -33.14 -32.29
CA THR A 135 -1.86 -33.52 -31.56
C THR A 135 -2.08 -34.76 -30.69
N PHE A 136 -3.27 -34.92 -30.10
CA PHE A 136 -3.62 -36.03 -29.21
C PHE A 136 -5.05 -36.52 -29.47
N GLY A 137 -5.33 -37.79 -29.19
CA GLY A 137 -6.67 -38.39 -29.28
C GLY A 137 -6.95 -39.11 -30.61
N ALA A 138 -8.21 -39.47 -30.86
CA ALA A 138 -8.58 -40.33 -32.00
C ALA A 138 -8.27 -39.69 -33.37
N LYS A 139 -8.28 -38.35 -33.46
CA LYS A 139 -7.99 -37.58 -34.68
C LYS A 139 -6.52 -37.12 -34.76
N GLN A 140 -5.62 -37.75 -33.99
CA GLN A 140 -4.21 -37.38 -33.98
C GLN A 140 -3.55 -37.61 -35.34
N THR A 141 -2.95 -36.55 -35.90
CA THR A 141 -2.15 -36.57 -37.12
C THR A 141 -0.66 -36.54 -36.84
N ARG A 142 -0.25 -36.20 -35.61
CA ARG A 142 1.16 -36.19 -35.19
C ARG A 142 1.66 -37.62 -34.94
N LYS A 143 2.55 -38.10 -35.80
CA LYS A 143 3.14 -39.46 -35.69
C LYS A 143 4.52 -39.50 -35.05
N ARG A 144 5.29 -38.41 -35.05
CA ARG A 144 6.65 -38.35 -34.50
C ARG A 144 6.83 -37.18 -33.53
N PRO A 145 7.61 -37.33 -32.45
CA PRO A 145 8.00 -36.22 -31.60
C PRO A 145 9.04 -35.35 -32.31
N LYS A 146 9.01 -34.04 -32.06
CA LYS A 146 10.16 -33.17 -32.34
C LYS A 146 11.11 -33.33 -31.16
N LEU A 147 12.22 -34.04 -31.37
CA LEU A 147 13.27 -34.19 -30.38
C LEU A 147 14.24 -33.01 -30.50
N ALA A 148 14.79 -32.58 -29.36
CA ALA A 148 15.81 -31.54 -29.31
C ALA A 148 17.24 -32.11 -29.43
N ALA A 149 17.38 -33.44 -29.49
CA ALA A 149 18.64 -34.15 -29.63
C ALA A 149 18.74 -34.75 -31.03
N GLU A 150 19.91 -34.62 -31.65
CA GLU A 150 20.19 -35.17 -32.98
C GLU A 150 20.77 -36.59 -32.89
N THR A 151 21.55 -36.88 -31.85
CA THR A 151 22.16 -38.20 -31.62
C THR A 151 21.64 -38.89 -30.35
N TYR A 152 21.80 -40.22 -30.29
CA TYR A 152 21.43 -41.00 -29.11
C TYR A 152 22.31 -40.66 -27.89
N GLY A 153 23.60 -40.36 -28.11
CA GLY A 153 24.51 -39.95 -27.04
C GLY A 153 24.05 -38.66 -26.34
N ASP A 154 23.60 -37.67 -27.12
CA ASP A 154 23.07 -36.40 -26.57
C ASP A 154 21.82 -36.62 -25.73
N LEU A 155 20.95 -37.54 -26.15
CA LEU A 155 19.74 -37.88 -25.41
C LEU A 155 20.08 -38.54 -24.07
N VAL A 156 21.05 -39.45 -24.04
CA VAL A 156 21.54 -40.10 -22.81
C VAL A 156 22.20 -39.07 -21.87
N GLY A 157 23.02 -38.17 -22.41
CA GLY A 157 23.61 -37.08 -21.63
C GLY A 157 22.56 -36.16 -21.01
N SER A 158 21.54 -35.76 -21.76
CA SER A 158 20.41 -34.97 -21.25
C SER A 158 19.59 -35.72 -20.21
N ALA A 159 19.39 -37.03 -20.37
CA ALA A 159 18.68 -37.86 -19.40
C ALA A 159 19.45 -37.96 -18.09
N ALA A 160 20.77 -38.18 -18.15
CA ALA A 160 21.64 -38.22 -16.97
C ALA A 160 21.64 -36.88 -16.21
N GLN A 161 21.73 -35.75 -16.92
CA GLN A 161 21.63 -34.42 -16.29
C GLN A 161 20.26 -34.15 -15.66
N THR A 162 19.19 -34.65 -16.29
CA THR A 162 17.83 -34.48 -15.74
C THR A 162 17.62 -35.36 -14.51
N SER A 163 18.17 -36.58 -14.51
CA SER A 163 18.17 -37.45 -13.33
C SER A 163 18.94 -36.80 -12.18
N ALA A 164 20.17 -36.33 -12.43
CA ALA A 164 20.97 -35.66 -11.40
C ALA A 164 20.26 -34.44 -10.79
N LYS A 165 19.59 -33.62 -11.63
CA LYS A 165 18.76 -32.49 -11.16
C LYS A 165 17.52 -32.93 -10.38
N TYR A 166 16.94 -34.06 -10.76
CA TYR A 166 15.80 -34.63 -10.06
C TYR A 166 16.23 -35.16 -8.69
N ASP A 167 17.34 -35.87 -8.63
CA ASP A 167 17.91 -36.42 -7.40
C ASP A 167 18.30 -35.28 -6.44
N GLU A 168 18.98 -34.24 -6.92
CA GLU A 168 19.28 -33.02 -6.14
C GLU A 168 18.00 -32.34 -5.60
N LYS A 169 16.93 -32.33 -6.40
CA LYS A 169 15.66 -31.74 -5.99
C LYS A 169 14.93 -32.60 -4.95
N VAL A 170 14.91 -33.91 -5.12
CA VAL A 170 14.27 -34.85 -4.19
C VAL A 170 15.01 -34.84 -2.85
N GLU A 171 16.34 -34.79 -2.86
CA GLU A 171 17.13 -34.63 -1.63
C GLU A 171 16.85 -33.29 -0.94
N GLY A 172 16.65 -32.20 -1.70
CA GLY A 172 16.32 -30.88 -1.16
C GLY A 172 14.87 -30.71 -0.68
N GLU A 173 13.92 -31.49 -1.19
CA GLU A 173 12.48 -31.45 -0.87
C GLU A 173 12.00 -32.68 -0.09
N ALA A 174 12.91 -33.51 0.45
CA ALA A 174 12.57 -34.64 1.32
C ALA A 174 11.99 -34.13 2.67
N GLU A 175 10.77 -33.60 2.62
CA GLU A 175 9.92 -33.40 3.77
C GLU A 175 9.59 -34.79 4.35
N GLY A 176 9.84 -34.95 5.65
CA GLY A 176 9.77 -36.24 6.34
C GLY A 176 8.49 -37.02 6.06
N GLU A 177 8.61 -38.35 6.10
CA GLU A 177 7.47 -39.27 5.95
C GLU A 177 6.27 -38.80 6.79
N PHE A 178 5.08 -38.85 6.19
CA PHE A 178 3.85 -38.43 6.86
C PHE A 178 3.56 -39.35 8.07
N GLU A 179 4.03 -38.96 9.25
CA GLU A 179 3.87 -39.70 10.53
C GLU A 179 2.42 -39.72 11.07
N GLY A 180 1.41 -39.41 10.24
CA GLY A 180 0.00 -39.37 10.64
C GLY A 180 -0.39 -38.15 11.49
N THR A 181 0.56 -37.31 11.88
CA THR A 181 0.30 -36.02 12.53
C THR A 181 0.14 -34.91 11.48
N ARG A 182 -0.74 -33.94 11.76
CA ARG A 182 -0.97 -32.78 10.89
C ARG A 182 -0.65 -31.51 11.66
N ILE A 183 -0.04 -30.56 10.96
CA ILE A 183 0.17 -29.20 11.48
C ILE A 183 -1.20 -28.60 11.81
N ALA A 184 -1.29 -27.94 12.97
CA ALA A 184 -2.50 -27.29 13.42
C ALA A 184 -2.99 -26.24 12.41
N ALA A 185 -4.31 -26.04 12.35
CA ALA A 185 -4.89 -25.06 11.45
C ALA A 185 -4.46 -23.64 11.86
N ARG A 186 -4.00 -22.86 10.87
CA ARG A 186 -3.65 -21.45 11.05
C ARG A 186 -4.80 -20.67 11.67
N GLU A 187 -4.49 -19.88 12.69
CA GLU A 187 -5.49 -19.06 13.37
C GLU A 187 -6.04 -17.96 12.44
N LYS A 188 -7.36 -17.77 12.43
CA LYS A 188 -8.05 -16.66 11.73
C LYS A 188 -7.60 -15.27 12.18
N LEU A 189 -6.87 -15.20 13.29
CA LEU A 189 -6.28 -13.97 13.81
C LEU A 189 -5.28 -13.35 12.83
N PHE A 190 -4.52 -14.18 12.11
CA PHE A 190 -3.50 -13.76 11.14
C PHE A 190 -4.08 -13.20 9.84
N ASP A 191 -5.36 -13.48 9.54
CA ASP A 191 -6.07 -12.94 8.39
C ASP A 191 -6.53 -11.47 8.63
N LYS A 192 -6.39 -10.97 9.85
CA LYS A 192 -6.73 -9.57 10.17
C LYS A 192 -5.83 -8.62 9.41
N GLY A 193 -6.44 -7.61 8.78
CA GLY A 193 -5.76 -6.67 7.88
C GLY A 193 -5.92 -6.99 6.40
N GLN A 194 -6.40 -8.20 6.06
CA GLN A 194 -6.61 -8.64 4.67
C GLN A 194 -8.09 -8.60 4.23
N SER A 195 -9.00 -8.22 5.13
CA SER A 195 -10.43 -8.18 4.83
C SER A 195 -10.76 -7.31 3.61
N LYS A 196 -11.66 -7.79 2.76
CA LYS A 196 -12.23 -7.02 1.62
C LYS A 196 -12.72 -5.63 2.04
N ARG A 197 -13.23 -5.49 3.27
CA ARG A 197 -13.64 -4.19 3.82
C ARG A 197 -12.46 -3.21 3.89
N ILE A 198 -11.33 -3.65 4.44
CA ILE A 198 -10.12 -2.82 4.62
C ILE A 198 -9.52 -2.48 3.27
N TRP A 199 -9.44 -3.45 2.35
CA TRP A 199 -9.00 -3.21 0.98
C TRP A 199 -9.93 -2.24 0.22
N GLY A 200 -11.24 -2.34 0.42
CA GLY A 200 -12.21 -1.40 -0.14
C GLY A 200 -11.98 0.02 0.37
N GLU A 201 -11.69 0.20 1.66
CA GLU A 201 -11.30 1.51 2.21
C GLU A 201 -9.97 2.01 1.64
N LEU A 202 -8.97 1.12 1.51
CA LEU A 202 -7.68 1.45 0.92
C LEU A 202 -7.82 1.96 -0.51
N TYR A 203 -8.57 1.27 -1.37
CA TYR A 203 -8.74 1.69 -2.77
C TYR A 203 -9.48 3.03 -2.88
N LYS A 204 -10.39 3.37 -1.96
CA LYS A 204 -11.00 4.71 -1.89
C LYS A 204 -9.97 5.80 -1.56
N VAL A 205 -9.07 5.52 -0.61
CA VAL A 205 -7.99 6.45 -0.21
C VAL A 205 -7.01 6.63 -1.36
N ILE A 206 -6.59 5.54 -1.99
CA ILE A 206 -5.73 5.56 -3.17
C ILE A 206 -6.38 6.36 -4.29
N ASP A 207 -7.68 6.18 -4.54
CA ASP A 207 -8.37 6.94 -5.59
C ASP A 207 -8.36 8.46 -5.29
N SER A 208 -8.55 8.79 -4.03
CA SER A 208 -8.65 10.17 -3.56
C SER A 208 -7.30 10.86 -3.36
N SER A 209 -6.20 10.14 -3.15
CA SER A 209 -4.98 10.71 -2.59
C SER A 209 -3.75 9.80 -2.66
N ASP A 210 -2.57 10.39 -2.44
CA ASP A 210 -1.28 9.70 -2.51
C ASP A 210 -0.40 10.04 -1.29
N VAL A 211 0.25 9.03 -0.68
CA VAL A 211 1.45 9.02 0.22
C VAL A 211 1.55 7.64 0.93
N VAL A 212 2.76 7.07 1.08
CA VAL A 212 2.99 5.78 1.74
C VAL A 212 3.89 5.96 2.98
N VAL A 213 3.56 5.32 4.09
CA VAL A 213 4.27 5.37 5.38
C VAL A 213 4.87 4.02 5.74
N LEU A 214 6.15 4.03 6.11
CA LEU A 214 6.95 2.87 6.49
C LEU A 214 7.47 3.02 7.94
N ASP A 215 7.81 1.89 8.58
CA ASP A 215 8.48 1.86 9.89
C ASP A 215 10.00 1.80 9.70
N ALA A 216 10.76 2.68 10.39
CA ALA A 216 12.21 2.79 10.27
C ALA A 216 12.98 1.55 10.75
N ARG A 217 12.39 0.71 11.60
CA ARG A 217 13.04 -0.50 12.14
C ARG A 217 13.16 -1.61 11.11
N ASP A 218 12.14 -1.79 10.28
CA ASP A 218 12.13 -2.75 9.16
C ASP A 218 11.36 -2.18 7.97
N PRO A 219 11.99 -1.29 7.18
CA PRO A 219 11.31 -0.61 6.09
C PRO A 219 10.89 -1.57 4.99
N LEU A 220 11.71 -2.58 4.68
CA LEU A 220 11.39 -3.58 3.64
C LEU A 220 10.27 -4.52 4.07
N GLY A 221 10.22 -4.93 5.35
CA GLY A 221 9.14 -5.76 5.85
C GLY A 221 7.79 -5.04 5.99
N THR A 222 7.80 -3.71 6.11
CA THR A 222 6.60 -2.86 6.19
C THR A 222 6.25 -2.17 4.86
N ARG A 223 6.98 -2.49 3.79
CA ARG A 223 6.76 -1.97 2.43
C ARG A 223 5.84 -2.88 1.64
N CYS A 224 4.82 -2.28 1.01
CA CYS A 224 3.85 -3.03 0.22
C CYS A 224 4.15 -2.90 -1.28
N THR A 225 5.01 -3.78 -1.79
CA THR A 225 5.42 -3.78 -3.22
C THR A 225 4.24 -3.98 -4.18
N TYR A 226 3.22 -4.73 -3.76
CA TYR A 226 1.98 -4.91 -4.53
C TYR A 226 1.29 -3.58 -4.81
N LEU A 227 1.16 -2.72 -3.80
CA LEU A 227 0.55 -1.41 -3.95
C LEU A 227 1.36 -0.51 -4.88
N GLU A 228 2.69 -0.53 -4.75
CA GLU A 228 3.59 0.25 -5.59
C GLU A 228 3.45 -0.14 -7.07
N GLN A 229 3.43 -1.44 -7.35
CA GLN A 229 3.22 -1.97 -8.70
C GLN A 229 1.82 -1.62 -9.23
N HIS A 230 0.79 -1.71 -8.38
CA HIS A 230 -0.57 -1.32 -8.74
C HIS A 230 -0.66 0.16 -9.13
N LEU A 231 -0.02 1.05 -8.36
CA LEU A 231 0.03 2.48 -8.65
C LEU A 231 0.82 2.76 -9.94
N LYS A 232 1.98 2.15 -10.12
CA LYS A 232 2.80 2.28 -11.36
C LYS A 232 2.06 1.82 -12.62
N LYS A 233 1.22 0.78 -12.51
CA LYS A 233 0.45 0.25 -13.65
C LYS A 233 -0.82 1.04 -13.91
N ASN A 234 -1.64 1.27 -12.89
CA ASN A 234 -3.01 1.77 -13.05
C ASN A 234 -3.15 3.28 -12.83
N ALA A 235 -2.19 3.91 -12.13
CA ALA A 235 -2.31 5.30 -11.71
C ALA A 235 -0.97 6.05 -11.74
N ARG A 236 -0.30 6.07 -12.89
CA ARG A 236 0.98 6.79 -13.10
C ARG A 236 0.95 8.27 -12.67
N HIS A 237 -0.20 8.91 -12.88
CA HIS A 237 -0.43 10.32 -12.51
C HIS A 237 -0.45 10.59 -11.01
N LYS A 238 -0.29 9.59 -10.16
CA LYS A 238 -0.26 9.71 -8.70
C LYS A 238 1.17 9.81 -8.21
N HIS A 239 1.41 10.61 -7.18
CA HIS A 239 2.76 10.86 -6.68
C HIS A 239 3.01 10.05 -5.43
N MET A 240 3.90 9.05 -5.53
CA MET A 240 4.25 8.24 -4.38
C MET A 240 5.46 8.83 -3.66
N LEU A 241 5.35 8.90 -2.33
CA LEU A 241 6.41 9.33 -1.43
C LEU A 241 6.49 8.30 -0.32
N LEU A 242 7.70 7.99 0.14
CA LEU A 242 7.90 7.12 1.29
C LEU A 242 8.24 7.96 2.52
N LEU A 243 7.47 7.77 3.58
CA LEU A 243 7.72 8.40 4.87
C LEU A 243 8.27 7.35 5.85
N LEU A 244 9.56 7.45 6.15
CA LEU A 244 10.24 6.59 7.12
C LEU A 244 9.97 7.11 8.53
N ASN A 245 9.00 6.52 9.23
CA ASN A 245 8.59 6.97 10.55
C ASN A 245 9.24 6.14 11.68
N LYS A 246 9.25 6.68 12.91
CA LYS A 246 9.91 6.09 14.10
C LYS A 246 11.44 6.09 14.04
N CYS A 247 12.02 7.13 13.44
CA CYS A 247 13.47 7.29 13.37
C CYS A 247 14.16 7.44 14.74
N ASP A 248 13.39 7.68 15.81
CA ASP A 248 13.85 7.73 17.20
C ASP A 248 14.24 6.35 17.78
N LEU A 249 13.68 5.26 17.23
CA LEU A 249 13.94 3.90 17.70
C LEU A 249 15.23 3.30 17.11
N VAL A 250 15.84 3.98 16.14
CA VAL A 250 16.99 3.49 15.39
C VAL A 250 18.14 4.49 15.41
N PRO A 251 19.40 4.05 15.37
CA PRO A 251 20.54 4.96 15.29
C PRO A 251 20.50 5.85 14.04
N ALA A 252 21.01 7.08 14.15
CA ALA A 252 20.98 8.06 13.06
C ALA A 252 21.67 7.57 11.77
N TRP A 253 22.75 6.80 11.89
CA TRP A 253 23.47 6.25 10.73
C TRP A 253 22.62 5.22 9.96
N VAL A 254 21.78 4.44 10.66
CA VAL A 254 20.86 3.47 10.06
C VAL A 254 19.79 4.19 9.26
N THR A 255 19.16 5.21 9.85
CA THR A 255 18.19 6.06 9.15
C THR A 255 18.79 6.69 7.89
N LYS A 256 20.03 7.20 7.97
CA LYS A 256 20.72 7.80 6.82
C LYS A 256 20.97 6.79 5.69
N ARG A 257 21.40 5.58 6.02
CA ARG A 257 21.61 4.51 5.02
C ARG A 257 20.29 4.05 4.39
N TRP A 258 19.24 3.85 5.18
CA TRP A 258 17.90 3.53 4.65
C TRP A 258 17.36 4.64 3.75
N LEU A 259 17.58 5.91 4.11
CA LEU A 259 17.19 7.05 3.27
C LEU A 259 17.92 6.98 1.91
N LYS A 260 19.22 6.70 1.89
CA LYS A 260 19.99 6.53 0.64
C LYS A 260 19.44 5.39 -0.21
N HIS A 261 19.21 4.23 0.40
CA HIS A 261 18.73 3.04 -0.31
C HIS A 261 17.33 3.25 -0.90
N LEU A 262 16.37 3.75 -0.10
CA LEU A 262 14.99 3.93 -0.55
C LEU A 262 14.83 5.13 -1.50
N SER A 263 15.70 6.16 -1.40
CA SER A 263 15.70 7.32 -2.29
C SER A 263 16.00 6.97 -3.75
N ALA A 264 16.68 5.83 -3.99
CA ALA A 264 16.86 5.33 -5.34
C ALA A 264 15.52 4.95 -6.00
N ASP A 265 14.56 4.48 -5.21
CA ASP A 265 13.25 4.04 -5.71
C ASP A 265 12.22 5.17 -5.73
N PHE A 266 12.10 5.91 -4.63
CA PHE A 266 11.09 6.97 -4.47
C PHE A 266 11.62 8.08 -3.55
N PRO A 267 11.14 9.32 -3.69
CA PRO A 267 11.51 10.37 -2.74
C PRO A 267 11.10 9.96 -1.32
N THR A 268 12.10 9.92 -0.43
CA THR A 268 11.93 9.44 0.94
C THR A 268 12.22 10.53 1.96
N LEU A 269 11.45 10.54 3.04
CA LEU A 269 11.63 11.47 4.15
C LEU A 269 11.70 10.71 5.47
N ALA A 270 12.68 11.05 6.30
CA ALA A 270 12.74 10.60 7.69
C ALA A 270 11.80 11.42 8.59
N PHE A 271 11.12 10.75 9.51
CA PHE A 271 10.10 11.37 10.34
C PHE A 271 10.07 10.77 11.76
N HIS A 272 9.84 11.64 12.74
CA HIS A 272 9.48 11.23 14.10
C HIS A 272 8.16 11.91 14.48
N ALA A 273 7.12 11.08 14.65
CA ALA A 273 5.79 11.53 14.98
C ALA A 273 5.64 11.80 16.48
N SER A 274 5.84 13.06 16.88
CA SER A 274 5.49 13.58 18.20
C SER A 274 4.70 14.88 18.06
N ILE A 275 3.83 15.20 19.02
CA ILE A 275 3.10 16.49 19.03
C ILE A 275 4.01 17.61 19.54
N THR A 276 4.85 17.28 20.54
CA THR A 276 5.71 18.25 21.24
C THR A 276 7.05 18.42 20.56
N ASN A 277 7.74 17.32 20.23
CA ASN A 277 9.09 17.35 19.65
C ASN A 277 9.16 16.53 18.35
N PRO A 278 8.59 17.01 17.23
CA PRO A 278 8.63 16.27 15.97
C PRO A 278 9.92 16.49 15.19
N PHE A 279 10.39 15.43 14.51
CA PHE A 279 11.44 15.50 13.49
C PHE A 279 10.83 15.35 12.09
N GLY A 280 11.34 16.09 11.10
CA GLY A 280 10.90 16.00 9.70
C GLY A 280 9.59 16.74 9.35
N LYS A 281 8.89 17.32 10.33
CA LYS A 281 7.64 18.09 10.13
C LYS A 281 7.79 19.22 9.10
N GLY A 282 8.85 20.02 9.22
CA GLY A 282 9.11 21.14 8.30
C GLY A 282 9.36 20.66 6.87
N SER A 283 10.14 19.59 6.72
CA SER A 283 10.46 18.99 5.42
C SER A 283 9.20 18.46 4.73
N LEU A 284 8.39 17.68 5.44
CA LEU A 284 7.11 17.18 4.90
C LEU A 284 6.15 18.31 4.54
N LEU A 285 6.01 19.35 5.38
CA LEU A 285 5.19 20.51 5.05
C LEU A 285 5.69 21.27 3.82
N SER A 286 7.02 21.40 3.66
CA SER A 286 7.62 22.03 2.48
C SER A 286 7.29 21.24 1.22
N LEU A 287 7.45 19.92 1.25
CA LEU A 287 7.14 19.03 0.14
C LEU A 287 5.65 19.08 -0.24
N LEU A 288 4.75 19.03 0.75
CA LEU A 288 3.30 19.13 0.49
C LEU A 288 2.91 20.50 -0.10
N ARG A 289 3.59 21.57 0.30
CA ARG A 289 3.40 22.90 -0.30
C ARG A 289 3.91 22.94 -1.75
N GLN A 290 5.04 22.32 -2.04
CA GLN A 290 5.55 22.20 -3.42
C GLN A 290 4.55 21.43 -4.30
N LEU A 291 4.04 20.29 -3.84
CA LEU A 291 2.99 19.55 -4.55
C LEU A 291 1.71 20.37 -4.76
N SER A 292 1.31 21.17 -3.77
CA SER A 292 0.16 22.08 -3.87
C SER A 292 0.37 23.22 -4.89
N ARG A 293 1.63 23.67 -5.06
CA ARG A 293 2.00 24.67 -6.09
C ARG A 293 2.03 24.05 -7.48
N LEU A 294 2.59 22.85 -7.61
CA LEU A 294 2.65 22.09 -8.86
C LEU A 294 1.25 21.76 -9.40
N ARG A 295 0.32 21.38 -8.52
CA ARG A 295 -1.10 21.14 -8.85
C ARG A 295 -1.96 22.38 -8.62
N SER A 296 -1.59 23.49 -9.27
CA SER A 296 -2.36 24.75 -9.22
C SER A 296 -3.68 24.69 -9.99
N ASP A 297 -3.79 23.76 -10.94
CA ASP A 297 -5.01 23.44 -11.68
C ASP A 297 -6.12 22.90 -10.76
N LYS A 298 -5.75 22.22 -9.67
CA LYS A 298 -6.67 21.70 -8.67
C LYS A 298 -6.92 22.73 -7.56
N LYS A 299 -8.20 22.91 -7.22
CA LYS A 299 -8.63 23.78 -6.10
C LYS A 299 -8.01 23.33 -4.77
N PHE A 300 -7.92 22.02 -4.56
CA PHE A 300 -7.31 21.41 -3.39
C PHE A 300 -6.59 20.12 -3.77
N ILE A 301 -5.63 19.73 -2.95
CA ILE A 301 -4.94 18.45 -3.00
C ILE A 301 -5.31 17.62 -1.77
N SER A 302 -5.39 16.31 -1.97
CA SER A 302 -5.62 15.33 -0.92
C SER A 302 -4.40 14.43 -0.83
N VAL A 303 -3.93 14.17 0.39
CA VAL A 303 -2.73 13.41 0.70
C VAL A 303 -3.12 12.28 1.63
N GLY A 304 -2.95 11.03 1.21
CA GLY A 304 -3.40 9.86 1.96
C GLY A 304 -2.24 9.16 2.60
N PHE A 305 -2.37 8.74 3.85
CA PHE A 305 -1.33 7.96 4.50
C PHE A 305 -1.69 6.48 4.42
N VAL A 306 -0.93 5.70 3.66
CA VAL A 306 -1.13 4.26 3.48
C VAL A 306 0.07 3.48 4.03
N GLY A 307 -0.16 2.32 4.64
CA GLY A 307 0.91 1.46 5.16
C GLY A 307 0.43 0.46 6.19
N TYR A 308 1.34 -0.38 6.69
CA TYR A 308 1.05 -1.43 7.66
C TYR A 308 0.38 -0.90 8.94
N PRO A 309 -0.38 -1.72 9.69
CA PRO A 309 -0.80 -1.38 11.04
C PRO A 309 0.39 -0.92 11.90
N ASN A 310 0.14 -0.05 12.89
CA ASN A 310 1.15 0.40 13.86
C ASN A 310 2.40 1.13 13.33
N VAL A 311 2.52 1.43 12.03
CA VAL A 311 3.63 2.26 11.49
C VAL A 311 3.55 3.73 11.92
N GLY A 312 2.41 4.18 12.45
CA GLY A 312 2.22 5.53 12.99
C GLY A 312 1.53 6.54 12.06
N LYS A 313 0.73 6.09 11.08
CA LYS A 313 -0.04 6.95 10.14
C LYS A 313 -0.83 8.06 10.85
N SER A 314 -1.70 7.68 11.78
CA SER A 314 -2.53 8.61 12.56
C SER A 314 -1.69 9.53 13.46
N SER A 315 -0.53 9.06 13.95
CA SER A 315 0.40 9.88 14.73
C SER A 315 1.06 10.97 13.88
N VAL A 316 1.47 10.64 12.65
CA VAL A 316 2.03 11.62 11.69
C VAL A 316 1.01 12.75 11.42
N ILE A 317 -0.27 12.41 11.26
CA ILE A 317 -1.34 13.40 11.05
C ILE A 317 -1.49 14.30 12.28
N ASN A 318 -1.49 13.74 13.49
CA ASN A 318 -1.55 14.50 14.73
C ASN A 318 -0.37 15.46 14.88
N THR A 319 0.84 15.01 14.52
CA THR A 319 2.05 15.84 14.48
C THR A 319 1.94 17.00 13.49
N LEU A 320 1.45 16.74 12.27
CA LEU A 320 1.23 17.77 11.26
C LEU A 320 0.20 18.81 11.71
N ARG A 321 -0.85 18.36 12.41
CA ARG A 321 -1.88 19.23 13.00
C ARG A 321 -1.46 19.90 14.31
N THR A 322 -0.38 19.44 14.95
CA THR A 322 0.08 19.90 16.27
C THR A 322 -0.97 19.73 17.38
N LYS A 323 -1.93 18.82 17.17
CA LYS A 323 -3.00 18.49 18.13
C LYS A 323 -3.52 17.08 17.88
N LYS A 324 -4.14 16.47 18.89
CA LYS A 324 -4.76 15.14 18.78
C LYS A 324 -6.07 15.23 17.99
N VAL A 325 -6.04 14.81 16.73
CA VAL A 325 -7.22 14.75 15.84
C VAL A 325 -7.63 13.30 15.60
N CYS A 326 -6.68 12.44 15.26
CA CYS A 326 -6.88 11.00 15.10
C CYS A 326 -6.71 10.30 16.45
N LYS A 327 -7.51 9.26 16.68
CA LYS A 327 -7.27 8.32 17.78
C LYS A 327 -5.99 7.53 17.49
N VAL A 328 -5.16 7.36 18.52
CA VAL A 328 -3.88 6.65 18.45
C VAL A 328 -3.79 5.73 19.64
N ALA A 329 -3.36 4.49 19.40
CA ALA A 329 -3.13 3.48 20.41
C ALA A 329 -1.99 2.55 19.94
N PRO A 330 -1.25 1.91 20.86
CA PRO A 330 -0.21 0.94 20.50
C PRO A 330 -0.78 -0.40 19.99
N VAL A 331 -2.11 -0.57 20.04
CA VAL A 331 -2.79 -1.77 19.55
C VAL A 331 -3.18 -1.64 18.08
N PRO A 332 -3.03 -2.70 17.26
CA PRO A 332 -3.45 -2.65 15.88
C PRO A 332 -4.97 -2.58 15.74
N GLY A 333 -5.41 -1.98 14.63
CA GLY A 333 -6.82 -1.85 14.27
C GLY A 333 -7.59 -0.73 14.97
N GLU A 334 -6.89 0.27 15.52
CA GLU A 334 -7.52 1.47 16.10
C GLU A 334 -8.27 2.28 15.01
N THR A 335 -7.58 2.59 13.91
CA THR A 335 -8.21 3.23 12.74
C THR A 335 -8.93 2.18 11.90
N LYS A 336 -10.27 2.22 11.90
CA LYS A 336 -11.12 1.25 11.19
C LYS A 336 -11.73 1.75 9.89
N VAL A 337 -11.84 3.07 9.72
CA VAL A 337 -12.51 3.75 8.60
C VAL A 337 -11.67 4.96 8.23
N TRP A 338 -11.62 5.29 6.94
CA TRP A 338 -10.92 6.48 6.48
C TRP A 338 -11.57 7.78 6.99
N GLN A 339 -10.77 8.83 7.16
CA GLN A 339 -11.25 10.14 7.61
C GLN A 339 -10.49 11.28 6.93
N TYR A 340 -11.23 12.34 6.56
CA TYR A 340 -10.66 13.57 5.99
C TYR A 340 -10.30 14.58 7.07
N ILE A 341 -9.09 15.10 7.00
CA ILE A 341 -8.54 16.05 7.97
C ILE A 341 -7.93 17.24 7.23
N THR A 342 -8.48 18.42 7.44
CA THR A 342 -7.97 19.65 6.79
C THR A 342 -6.67 20.10 7.45
N LEU A 343 -5.57 20.15 6.71
CA LEU A 343 -4.30 20.72 7.20
C LEU A 343 -4.22 22.22 6.90
N MET A 344 -4.48 22.59 5.64
CA MET A 344 -4.54 23.97 5.14
C MET A 344 -5.77 24.12 4.24
N LYS A 345 -6.15 25.35 3.86
CA LYS A 345 -7.31 25.59 2.96
C LYS A 345 -7.24 24.79 1.64
N ARG A 346 -6.02 24.52 1.13
CA ARG A 346 -5.78 23.77 -0.11
C ARG A 346 -5.31 22.32 0.10
N ILE A 347 -4.99 21.89 1.33
CA ILE A 347 -4.38 20.58 1.59
C ILE A 347 -5.22 19.80 2.59
N PHE A 348 -5.75 18.67 2.16
CA PHE A 348 -6.45 17.70 2.98
C PHE A 348 -5.59 16.46 3.20
N LEU A 349 -5.63 15.92 4.40
CA LEU A 349 -5.00 14.67 4.78
C LEU A 349 -6.07 13.59 4.90
N ILE A 350 -5.73 12.36 4.53
CA ILE A 350 -6.61 11.20 4.65
C ILE A 350 -5.88 10.15 5.49
N ASP A 351 -6.51 9.77 6.60
CA ASP A 351 -6.05 8.64 7.41
C ASP A 351 -6.69 7.35 6.89
N CYS A 352 -5.91 6.27 6.75
CA CYS A 352 -6.37 4.98 6.24
C CYS A 352 -6.18 3.89 7.30
N PRO A 353 -7.07 2.89 7.40
CA PRO A 353 -6.78 1.68 8.15
C PRO A 353 -5.46 1.03 7.67
N GLY A 354 -4.77 0.34 8.58
CA GLY A 354 -3.58 -0.42 8.22
C GLY A 354 -3.92 -1.59 7.32
N VAL A 355 -3.18 -1.76 6.22
CA VAL A 355 -3.34 -2.88 5.29
C VAL A 355 -2.14 -3.78 5.39
N VAL A 356 -2.41 -5.08 5.34
CA VAL A 356 -1.40 -6.12 5.39
C VAL A 356 -1.48 -6.90 4.08
N TYR A 357 -0.32 -7.07 3.46
CA TYR A 357 -0.18 -7.94 2.31
C TYR A 357 0.78 -9.04 2.73
N ASN A 358 0.27 -10.27 2.89
CA ASN A 358 1.15 -11.39 3.13
C ASN A 358 1.70 -11.84 1.79
N LYS A 359 3.02 -11.81 1.66
CA LYS A 359 3.67 -12.62 0.65
C LYS A 359 3.52 -14.09 1.07
N THR A 360 3.60 -15.01 0.11
CA THR A 360 3.59 -16.46 0.37
C THR A 360 4.65 -16.87 1.40
N ASP A 361 5.71 -16.07 1.54
CA ASP A 361 6.89 -16.37 2.33
C ASP A 361 6.87 -15.72 3.73
N ASP A 362 5.83 -14.94 4.07
CA ASP A 362 5.73 -14.29 5.39
C ASP A 362 5.31 -15.30 6.46
N SER A 363 6.17 -15.51 7.47
CA SER A 363 5.86 -16.37 8.62
C SER A 363 4.82 -15.73 9.56
N GLU A 364 4.14 -16.55 10.37
CA GLU A 364 3.21 -16.07 11.40
C GLU A 364 3.92 -15.18 12.42
N THR A 365 5.12 -15.58 12.83
CA THR A 365 6.01 -14.80 13.69
C THR A 365 6.30 -13.42 13.11
N ASP A 366 6.54 -13.30 11.79
CA ASP A 366 6.73 -11.99 11.16
C ASP A 366 5.49 -11.10 11.25
N ALA A 367 4.29 -11.66 11.12
CA ALA A 367 3.05 -10.89 11.29
C ALA A 367 2.89 -10.36 12.72
N VAL A 368 3.26 -11.16 13.74
CA VAL A 368 3.26 -10.73 15.15
C VAL A 368 4.29 -9.62 15.39
N LEU A 369 5.52 -9.81 14.91
CA LEU A 369 6.62 -8.86 15.13
C LEU A 369 6.45 -7.54 14.37
N LYS A 370 5.80 -7.55 13.21
CA LYS A 370 5.39 -6.34 12.47
C LYS A 370 4.24 -5.59 13.15
N GLY A 371 3.61 -6.15 14.18
CA GLY A 371 2.54 -5.50 14.94
C GLY A 371 1.19 -5.49 14.21
N VAL A 372 0.92 -6.50 13.39
CA VAL A 372 -0.37 -6.68 12.71
C VAL A 372 -1.43 -7.25 13.67
N VAL A 373 -1.00 -8.19 14.49
CA VAL A 373 -1.85 -8.98 15.38
C VAL A 373 -1.87 -8.37 16.78
N ARG A 374 -3.04 -8.48 17.43
CA ARG A 374 -3.21 -8.16 18.85
C ARG A 374 -2.65 -9.29 19.69
N VAL A 375 -1.60 -9.00 20.45
CA VAL A 375 -0.86 -9.97 21.27
C VAL A 375 -1.74 -10.59 22.35
N GLU A 376 -2.78 -9.88 22.81
CA GLU A 376 -3.75 -10.39 23.79
C GLU A 376 -4.41 -11.70 23.32
N ASN A 377 -4.69 -11.77 22.01
CA ASN A 377 -5.51 -12.81 21.40
C ASN A 377 -4.71 -14.02 20.93
N LEU A 378 -3.38 -14.01 21.03
CA LEU A 378 -2.55 -15.16 20.71
C LEU A 378 -2.82 -16.27 21.74
N ALA A 379 -3.06 -17.50 21.26
CA ALA A 379 -3.21 -18.67 22.13
C ALA A 379 -1.90 -18.95 22.85
N ASP A 380 -0.82 -19.15 22.08
CA ASP A 380 0.53 -19.32 22.58
C ASP A 380 1.46 -18.23 22.06
N ALA A 381 1.95 -17.37 22.97
CA ALA A 381 2.91 -16.33 22.62
C ALA A 381 4.36 -16.82 22.71
N THR A 382 4.63 -17.99 23.30
CA THR A 382 5.98 -18.48 23.58
C THR A 382 6.74 -18.83 22.30
N GLU A 383 6.04 -19.38 21.29
CA GLU A 383 6.59 -19.77 19.98
C GLU A 383 7.33 -18.62 19.26
N HIS A 384 6.88 -17.39 19.47
CA HIS A 384 7.44 -16.23 18.76
C HIS A 384 8.67 -15.62 19.45
N ILE A 385 8.97 -16.02 20.70
CA ILE A 385 10.03 -15.39 21.51
C ILE A 385 11.42 -15.77 21.03
N LYS A 386 11.60 -16.98 20.49
CA LYS A 386 12.88 -17.39 19.91
C LYS A 386 13.36 -16.40 18.84
N ALA A 387 12.47 -16.04 17.91
CA ALA A 387 12.78 -15.06 16.87
C ALA A 387 13.04 -13.63 17.39
N VAL A 388 12.48 -13.27 18.55
CA VAL A 388 12.76 -11.98 19.22
C VAL A 388 14.19 -11.99 19.76
N ILE A 389 14.58 -13.06 20.44
CA ILE A 389 15.92 -13.24 21.02
C ILE A 389 16.97 -13.24 19.91
N ASP A 390 16.74 -13.96 18.81
CA ASP A 390 17.67 -14.04 17.68
C ASP A 390 17.90 -12.68 17.00
N ARG A 391 16.89 -11.81 17.01
CA ARG A 391 16.94 -10.48 16.39
C ARG A 391 17.61 -9.42 17.26
N ILE A 392 17.75 -9.66 18.56
CA ILE A 392 18.21 -8.66 19.53
C ILE A 392 19.53 -9.06 20.12
N LYS A 393 20.44 -8.09 20.27
CA LYS A 393 21.69 -8.32 20.99
C LYS A 393 21.40 -8.67 22.47
N PRO A 394 21.98 -9.75 23.02
CA PRO A 394 21.74 -10.17 24.40
C PRO A 394 21.94 -9.06 25.44
N GLU A 395 22.88 -8.15 25.21
CA GLU A 395 23.13 -6.98 26.08
C GLU A 395 21.90 -6.11 26.32
N TYR A 396 21.06 -5.90 25.29
CA TYR A 396 19.86 -5.08 25.42
C TYR A 396 18.78 -5.78 26.23
N LEU A 397 18.64 -7.09 26.09
CA LEU A 397 17.71 -7.89 26.88
C LEU A 397 18.14 -7.96 28.35
N ARG A 398 19.45 -8.16 28.62
CA ARG A 398 20.01 -8.12 29.98
C ARG A 398 19.71 -6.80 30.67
N ARG A 399 19.91 -5.68 29.97
CA ARG A 399 19.63 -4.34 30.50
C ARG A 399 18.14 -4.09 30.73
N ALA A 400 17.28 -4.53 29.81
CA ALA A 400 15.85 -4.28 29.88
C ALA A 400 15.16 -5.09 30.99
N TYR A 401 15.54 -6.36 31.15
CA TYR A 401 14.85 -7.32 32.01
C TYR A 401 15.64 -7.75 33.26
N LYS A 402 16.91 -7.35 33.38
CA LYS A 402 17.80 -7.71 34.49
C LYS A 402 18.07 -9.22 34.63
N VAL A 403 17.81 -10.00 33.57
CA VAL A 403 18.15 -11.43 33.49
C VAL A 403 19.60 -11.55 33.01
N ARG A 404 20.48 -12.19 33.79
CA ARG A 404 21.93 -12.24 33.50
C ARG A 404 22.27 -13.17 32.33
N THR A 405 21.78 -14.40 32.38
CA THR A 405 22.08 -15.45 31.40
C THR A 405 20.87 -16.32 31.16
N TRP A 406 20.72 -16.77 29.92
CA TRP A 406 19.72 -17.74 29.50
C TRP A 406 20.34 -18.67 28.45
N THR A 407 19.88 -19.91 28.39
CA THR A 407 20.25 -20.87 27.33
C THR A 407 19.25 -20.78 26.18
N ASP A 408 17.98 -20.96 26.49
CA ASP A 408 16.88 -21.04 25.53
C ASP A 408 15.82 -19.97 25.78
N ALA A 409 14.89 -19.83 24.82
CA ALA A 409 13.77 -18.92 24.94
C ALA A 409 12.88 -19.24 26.15
N GLU A 410 12.67 -20.52 26.44
CA GLU A 410 11.88 -20.97 27.60
C GLU A 410 12.57 -20.66 28.93
N ASP A 411 13.89 -20.91 29.03
CA ASP A 411 14.69 -20.55 30.21
C ASP A 411 14.68 -19.03 30.45
N PHE A 412 14.80 -18.24 29.38
CA PHE A 412 14.65 -16.78 29.45
C PHE A 412 13.28 -16.37 30.01
N LEU A 413 12.19 -16.95 29.49
CA LEU A 413 10.82 -16.67 29.94
C LEU A 413 10.59 -17.10 31.38
N THR A 414 11.12 -18.24 31.78
CA THR A 414 11.04 -18.78 33.15
C THR A 414 11.67 -17.82 34.15
N LYS A 415 12.91 -17.39 33.89
CA LYS A 415 13.62 -16.42 34.73
C LYS A 415 12.93 -15.07 34.75
N LEU A 416 12.39 -14.64 33.61
CA LEU A 416 11.63 -13.39 33.51
C LEU A 416 10.32 -13.44 34.31
N ALA A 417 9.58 -14.55 34.24
CA ALA A 417 8.34 -14.77 34.98
C ALA A 417 8.58 -14.74 36.49
N GLN A 418 9.64 -15.42 36.96
CA GLN A 418 10.06 -15.40 38.35
C GLN A 418 10.47 -13.99 38.80
N ALA A 419 11.31 -13.29 38.03
CA ALA A 419 11.78 -11.95 38.37
C ALA A 419 10.64 -10.89 38.35
N SER A 420 9.61 -11.11 37.53
CA SER A 420 8.45 -10.20 37.41
C SER A 420 7.26 -10.57 38.30
N GLY A 421 7.36 -11.67 39.06
CA GLY A 421 6.28 -12.18 39.91
C GLY A 421 5.05 -12.67 39.14
N LYS A 422 5.21 -13.04 37.88
CA LYS A 422 4.15 -13.61 37.03
C LYS A 422 4.12 -15.12 37.21
N LEU A 423 3.57 -15.54 38.33
CA LEU A 423 3.44 -16.95 38.72
C LEU A 423 1.97 -17.36 38.75
N MET A 424 1.70 -18.58 38.31
CA MET A 424 0.42 -19.27 38.47
C MET A 424 0.25 -19.77 39.90
N ARG A 425 -0.96 -20.24 40.21
CA ARG A 425 -1.23 -20.89 41.50
C ARG A 425 -0.31 -22.10 41.66
N GLY A 426 0.39 -22.19 42.78
CA GLY A 426 1.41 -23.21 43.04
C GLY A 426 2.85 -22.76 42.79
N GLY A 427 3.06 -21.51 42.35
CA GLY A 427 4.41 -20.96 42.16
C GLY A 427 5.04 -21.30 40.81
N GLU A 428 4.29 -21.94 39.90
CA GLU A 428 4.73 -22.23 38.54
C GLU A 428 4.82 -20.93 37.72
N PRO A 429 5.89 -20.72 36.93
CA PRO A 429 6.07 -19.52 36.12
C PRO A 429 5.10 -19.48 34.93
N ASP A 430 4.40 -18.35 34.75
CA ASP A 430 3.51 -18.13 33.60
C ASP A 430 4.29 -17.67 32.36
N LEU A 431 4.70 -18.63 31.53
CA LEU A 431 5.47 -18.39 30.31
C LEU A 431 4.69 -17.58 29.27
N ASN A 432 3.39 -17.83 29.12
CA ASN A 432 2.58 -17.16 28.08
C ASN A 432 2.38 -15.68 28.43
N THR A 433 2.10 -15.36 29.69
CA THR A 433 1.99 -13.95 30.13
C THR A 433 3.33 -13.23 30.02
N ALA A 434 4.43 -13.88 30.42
CA ALA A 434 5.78 -13.32 30.26
C ALA A 434 6.10 -13.07 28.77
N ALA A 435 5.76 -14.01 27.88
CA ALA A 435 5.94 -13.86 26.43
C ALA A 435 5.11 -12.71 25.86
N LYS A 436 3.83 -12.59 26.24
CA LYS A 436 2.97 -11.46 25.85
C LYS A 436 3.56 -10.11 26.31
N MET A 437 4.13 -10.05 27.51
CA MET A 437 4.82 -8.85 28.01
C MET A 437 6.01 -8.46 27.13
N VAL A 438 6.85 -9.43 26.75
CA VAL A 438 8.00 -9.20 25.85
C VAL A 438 7.54 -8.72 24.47
N LEU A 439 6.50 -9.33 23.91
CA LEU A 439 5.95 -8.93 22.61
C LEU A 439 5.36 -7.51 22.63
N TYR A 440 4.74 -7.07 23.73
CA TYR A 440 4.33 -5.67 23.86
C TYR A 440 5.52 -4.71 23.92
N ASP A 441 6.53 -5.06 24.71
CA ASP A 441 7.74 -4.24 24.84
C ASP A 441 8.47 -4.13 23.49
N TRP A 442 8.46 -5.19 22.68
CA TRP A 442 8.93 -5.19 21.29
C TRP A 442 8.12 -4.23 20.40
N GLN A 443 6.79 -4.37 20.38
CA GLN A 443 5.92 -3.55 19.51
C GLN A 443 5.98 -2.06 19.89
N ARG A 444 6.11 -1.75 21.18
CA ARG A 444 6.22 -0.39 21.72
C ARG A 444 7.63 0.21 21.57
N GLY A 445 8.63 -0.57 21.17
CA GLY A 445 9.99 -0.11 20.98
C GLY A 445 10.78 0.11 22.28
N LYS A 446 10.36 -0.52 23.39
CA LYS A 446 11.12 -0.50 24.65
C LYS A 446 12.40 -1.34 24.52
N ILE A 447 12.33 -2.42 23.75
CA ILE A 447 13.50 -3.19 23.35
C ILE A 447 14.02 -2.62 22.02
N PRO A 448 15.29 -2.16 21.96
CA PRO A 448 15.85 -1.60 20.74
C PRO A 448 16.09 -2.71 19.71
N PHE A 449 15.54 -2.54 18.52
CA PHE A 449 15.72 -3.42 17.38
C PHE A 449 15.67 -2.63 16.08
N PHE A 450 16.55 -2.99 15.14
CA PHE A 450 16.51 -2.51 13.76
C PHE A 450 17.14 -3.55 12.83
N ARG A 451 16.62 -3.63 11.61
CA ARG A 451 17.23 -4.40 10.53
C ARG A 451 18.35 -3.59 9.90
N LEU A 452 19.46 -4.27 9.59
CA LEU A 452 20.57 -3.63 8.89
C LEU A 452 20.13 -3.26 7.47
N PRO A 453 20.43 -2.03 7.01
CA PRO A 453 20.22 -1.65 5.62
C PRO A 453 21.15 -2.48 4.72
N PRO A 454 20.76 -2.72 3.46
CA PRO A 454 21.66 -3.28 2.45
C PRO A 454 22.92 -2.42 2.32
N ASP A 455 24.03 -3.04 1.92
CA ASP A 455 25.32 -2.38 1.75
C ASP A 455 25.32 -1.26 0.69
#